data_AF-A0A7X3VZ14-F1
#
_entry.id   AF-A0A7X3VZ14-F1
#
_cell.length_a   1.000
_cell.length_b   1.000
_cell.length_c   1.000
_cell.angle_alpha   90.00
_cell.angle_beta   90.00
_cell.angle_gamma   90.00
#
_symmetry.space_group_name_H-M   'P 1'
#
loop_
_entity.id
_entity.type
_entity.pdbx_description
1 polymer ?
#
loop_
_entity_poly.entity_id
_entity_poly.type
_entity_poly.pdbx_seq_one_letter_code
_entity_poly.pdbx_strand_id
1 'polypeptide(L)'
;MSSLEGQIVVASEPRRVWTVAEAKAKLSEVLRLAETEGPQRIGARKHFVVVPESMWRAHVPERKPLGRWLVENMPRGTNLEVPDRNSNRKIPFIDEEDE
;
A
#
# COMPACT_ATOMS: atom_id res chain seq x y z
N MET A 1 -14.88 28.89 -6.24
CA MET A 1 -13.58 28.18 -6.30
C MET A 1 -13.81 26.74 -5.87
N SER A 2 -14.26 25.92 -6.83
CA SER A 2 -14.60 24.51 -6.60
C SER A 2 -13.31 23.69 -6.63
N SER A 3 -12.96 23.02 -5.53
CA SER A 3 -11.82 22.10 -5.50
C SER A 3 -12.23 20.81 -4.79
N LEU A 4 -12.87 19.96 -5.60
CA LEU A 4 -12.84 18.49 -5.63
C LEU A 4 -12.32 17.81 -4.35
N GLU A 5 -13.25 17.49 -3.45
CA GLU A 5 -13.04 16.46 -2.44
C GLU A 5 -12.78 15.13 -3.16
N GLY A 6 -11.67 14.49 -2.79
CA GLY A 6 -11.28 13.18 -3.29
C GLY A 6 -12.38 12.18 -3.01
N GLN A 7 -13.14 11.87 -4.05
CA GLN A 7 -14.19 10.88 -4.02
C GLN A 7 -13.52 9.52 -3.81
N ILE A 8 -13.52 9.06 -2.56
CA ILE A 8 -13.26 7.67 -2.23
C ILE A 8 -14.32 6.88 -3.00
N VAL A 9 -13.90 6.23 -4.09
CA VAL A 9 -14.69 5.19 -4.75
C VAL A 9 -14.87 4.13 -3.68
N VAL A 10 -16.00 4.17 -3.00
CA VAL A 10 -16.44 3.12 -2.08
C VAL A 10 -16.44 1.87 -2.93
N ALA A 11 -15.42 1.02 -2.73
CA ALA A 11 -15.36 -0.28 -3.39
C ALA A 11 -16.67 -0.98 -3.04
N SER A 12 -17.57 -1.07 -4.03
CA SER A 12 -18.83 -1.80 -3.89
C SER A 12 -18.50 -3.11 -3.21
N GLU A 13 -19.10 -3.38 -2.04
CA GLU A 13 -18.91 -4.67 -1.40
C GLU A 13 -19.21 -5.76 -2.43
N PRO A 14 -18.32 -6.75 -2.61
CA PRO A 14 -18.57 -7.81 -3.57
C PRO A 14 -19.87 -8.50 -3.19
N ARG A 15 -20.89 -8.35 -4.04
CA ARG A 15 -22.26 -8.86 -3.81
C ARG A 15 -22.30 -10.36 -3.52
N ARG A 16 -21.21 -11.08 -3.87
CA ARG A 16 -21.03 -12.51 -3.64
C ARG A 16 -19.58 -12.81 -3.28
N VAL A 17 -19.39 -13.71 -2.32
CA VAL A 17 -18.10 -14.32 -2.01
C VAL A 17 -18.08 -15.72 -2.62
N TRP A 18 -17.13 -15.98 -3.50
CA TRP A 18 -16.92 -17.28 -4.12
C TRP A 18 -16.15 -18.20 -3.17
N THR A 19 -16.54 -19.46 -3.03
CA THR A 19 -15.60 -20.45 -2.49
C THR A 19 -14.46 -20.69 -3.47
N VAL A 20 -13.31 -21.18 -2.98
CA VAL A 20 -12.18 -21.53 -3.85
C VAL A 20 -12.59 -22.61 -4.87
N ALA A 21 -13.43 -23.56 -4.47
CA ALA A 21 -13.90 -24.62 -5.35
C ALA A 21 -14.80 -24.08 -6.47
N GLU A 22 -15.76 -23.22 -6.16
CA GLU A 22 -16.62 -22.59 -7.17
C GLU A 22 -15.82 -21.71 -8.13
N ALA A 23 -14.89 -20.91 -7.61
CA ALA A 23 -14.06 -20.04 -8.43
C ALA A 23 -13.19 -20.84 -9.41
N LYS A 24 -12.64 -21.99 -8.99
CA LYS A 24 -11.90 -22.90 -9.90
C LYS A 24 -12.80 -23.49 -10.97
N ALA A 25 -14.00 -23.95 -10.60
CA ALA A 25 -14.95 -24.55 -11.54
C ALA A 25 -15.54 -23.52 -12.52
N LYS A 26 -15.59 -22.25 -12.14
CA LYS A 26 -16.24 -21.16 -12.91
C LYS A 26 -15.31 -19.98 -13.16
N LEU A 27 -14.02 -20.24 -13.39
CA LEU A 27 -13.02 -19.17 -13.49
C LEU A 27 -13.34 -18.15 -14.58
N SER A 28 -13.78 -18.61 -15.76
CA SER A 28 -14.15 -17.71 -16.86
C SER A 28 -15.29 -16.76 -16.48
N GLU A 29 -16.26 -17.24 -15.70
CA GLU A 29 -17.37 -16.41 -15.22
C GLU A 29 -16.88 -15.39 -14.18
N VAL A 30 -16.00 -15.82 -13.26
CA VAL A 30 -15.38 -14.90 -12.29
C VAL A 30 -14.62 -13.77 -12.99
N LEU A 31 -13.87 -14.07 -14.07
CA LEU A 31 -13.15 -13.07 -14.85
C LEU A 31 -14.11 -12.13 -15.59
N ARG A 32 -15.15 -12.68 -16.23
CA ARG A 32 -16.19 -11.88 -16.90
C ARG A 32 -16.86 -10.91 -15.93
N LEU A 33 -17.26 -11.38 -14.75
CA LEU A 33 -17.86 -10.56 -13.71
C LEU A 33 -16.86 -9.54 -13.14
N ALA A 34 -15.57 -9.88 -13.01
CA ALA A 34 -14.54 -8.94 -12.60
C ALA A 34 -14.43 -7.74 -13.55
N GLU A 35 -14.60 -7.97 -14.85
CA GLU A 35 -14.59 -6.94 -15.88
C GLU A 35 -15.89 -6.14 -15.94
N THR A 36 -17.06 -6.80 -15.87
CA THR A 36 -18.35 -6.13 -16.09
C THR A 36 -19.00 -5.58 -14.82
N GLU A 37 -18.83 -6.26 -13.69
CA GLU A 37 -19.50 -5.94 -12.42
C GLU A 37 -18.53 -5.44 -11.35
N GLY A 38 -17.22 -5.53 -11.61
CA GLY A 38 -16.16 -5.09 -10.70
C GLY A 38 -15.59 -6.20 -9.80
N PRO A 39 -14.76 -5.85 -8.81
CA PRO A 39 -13.92 -6.80 -8.07
C PRO A 39 -14.66 -8.01 -7.48
N GLN A 40 -14.13 -9.21 -7.70
CA GLN A 40 -14.73 -10.47 -7.21
C GLN A 40 -13.93 -11.04 -6.04
N ARG A 41 -14.61 -11.42 -4.96
CA ARG A 41 -13.99 -11.99 -3.75
C ARG A 41 -13.99 -13.51 -3.75
N ILE A 42 -12.86 -14.12 -3.43
CA ILE A 42 -12.70 -15.57 -3.32
C ILE A 42 -12.21 -15.93 -1.92
N GLY A 43 -12.85 -16.94 -1.31
CA GLY A 43 -12.50 -17.52 -0.01
C GLY A 43 -13.25 -16.88 1.14
N ALA A 44 -13.59 -17.69 2.16
CA ALA A 44 -14.37 -17.27 3.33
C ALA A 44 -13.51 -16.95 4.58
N ARG A 45 -12.33 -17.57 4.73
CA ARG A 45 -11.39 -17.31 5.84
C ARG A 45 -10.14 -16.56 5.42
N LYS A 46 -9.58 -16.92 4.26
CA LYS A 46 -8.53 -16.16 3.57
C LYS A 46 -9.15 -15.59 2.31
N HIS A 47 -9.22 -14.26 2.24
CA HIS A 47 -9.86 -13.57 1.14
C HIS A 47 -8.82 -13.18 0.09
N PHE A 48 -9.13 -13.50 -1.17
CA PHE A 48 -8.43 -13.02 -2.34
C PHE A 48 -9.41 -12.23 -3.19
N VAL A 49 -8.90 -11.30 -3.99
CA VAL A 49 -9.73 -10.48 -4.88
C VAL A 49 -9.19 -10.62 -6.30
N VAL A 50 -10.11 -10.84 -7.24
CA VAL A 50 -9.83 -10.83 -8.68
C VAL A 50 -10.31 -9.50 -9.24
N VAL A 51 -9.40 -8.80 -9.92
CA VAL A 51 -9.67 -7.53 -10.61
C VAL A 51 -9.05 -7.58 -12.01
N PRO A 52 -9.58 -6.81 -12.98
CA PRO A 52 -8.89 -6.57 -14.24
C PRO A 52 -7.51 -5.95 -14.00
N GLU A 53 -6.53 -6.33 -14.83
CA GLU A 53 -5.16 -5.81 -14.71
C GLU A 53 -5.10 -4.28 -14.86
N SER A 54 -5.90 -3.72 -15.76
CA SER A 54 -6.00 -2.28 -15.98
C SER A 54 -6.40 -1.53 -14.70
N MET A 55 -7.38 -2.06 -13.97
CA MET A 55 -7.82 -1.52 -12.68
C MET A 55 -6.70 -1.59 -11.64
N TRP A 56 -6.01 -2.73 -11.56
CA TRP A 56 -4.89 -2.91 -10.65
C TRP A 56 -3.77 -1.91 -10.95
N ARG A 57 -3.33 -1.81 -12.21
CA ARG A 57 -2.26 -0.89 -12.62
C ARG A 57 -2.59 0.58 -12.37
N ALA A 58 -3.85 0.98 -12.52
CA ALA A 58 -4.28 2.35 -12.25
C ALA A 58 -4.18 2.73 -10.75
N HIS A 59 -4.32 1.75 -9.85
CA HIS A 59 -4.39 2.00 -8.40
C HIS A 59 -3.14 1.59 -7.64
N VAL A 60 -2.27 0.77 -8.24
CA VAL A 60 -0.99 0.44 -7.63
C VAL A 60 -0.05 1.61 -7.81
N PRO A 61 0.36 2.29 -6.72
CA PRO A 61 1.38 3.30 -6.81
C PRO A 61 2.66 2.65 -7.33
N GLU A 62 3.29 3.32 -8.30
CA GLU A 62 4.60 2.90 -8.77
C GLU A 62 5.53 2.78 -7.56
N ARG A 63 6.16 1.62 -7.39
CA ARG A 63 7.13 1.40 -6.30
C ARG A 63 8.36 2.26 -6.58
N LYS A 64 8.34 3.49 -6.07
CA LYS A 64 9.50 4.38 -6.11
C LYS A 64 10.58 3.82 -5.17
N PRO A 65 11.86 3.76 -5.60
CA PRO A 65 12.95 3.52 -4.68
C PRO A 65 12.91 4.52 -3.53
N LEU A 66 13.14 4.05 -2.29
CA LEU A 66 13.02 4.88 -1.09
C LEU A 66 13.83 6.18 -1.20
N GLY A 67 15.05 6.11 -1.77
CA GLY A 67 15.87 7.30 -2.00
C GLY A 67 15.21 8.35 -2.89
N ARG A 68 14.55 7.93 -3.98
CA ARG A 68 13.80 8.86 -4.86
C ARG A 68 12.60 9.45 -4.12
N TRP A 69 11.87 8.63 -3.37
CA TRP A 69 10.75 9.10 -2.56
C TRP A 69 11.18 10.14 -1.52
N LEU A 70 12.30 9.92 -0.83
CA LEU A 70 12.84 10.86 0.16
C LEU A 70 13.20 12.21 -0.46
N VAL A 71 13.87 12.23 -1.61
CA VAL A 71 14.21 13.49 -2.28
C VAL A 71 12.97 14.31 -2.68
N GLU A 72 11.88 13.62 -3.05
CA GLU A 72 10.63 14.23 -3.51
C GLU A 72 9.71 14.66 -2.36
N ASN A 73 9.69 13.93 -1.24
CA ASN A 73 8.67 14.10 -0.19
C ASN A 73 9.24 14.55 1.16
N MET A 74 10.56 14.50 1.36
CA MET A 74 11.16 14.95 2.61
C MET A 74 11.00 16.48 2.74
N PRO A 75 10.48 16.97 3.88
CA PRO A 75 10.37 18.39 4.14
C PRO A 75 11.74 19.06 3.95
N ARG A 76 11.79 20.07 3.07
CA ARG A 76 12.99 20.89 2.86
C ARG A 76 12.90 22.11 3.77
N GLY A 77 14.01 22.48 4.40
CA GLY A 77 14.07 23.69 5.23
C GLY A 77 13.51 23.56 6.63
N THR A 78 13.23 22.33 7.11
CA THR A 78 13.00 22.09 8.54
C THR A 78 14.28 22.44 9.29
N ASN A 79 14.20 23.39 10.23
CA ASN A 79 15.29 23.72 11.13
C ASN A 79 15.42 22.61 12.18
N LEU A 80 15.94 21.46 11.75
CA LEU A 80 16.32 20.39 12.65
C LEU A 80 17.55 20.87 13.42
N GLU A 81 17.44 20.89 14.74
CA GLU A 81 18.61 21.05 15.60
C GLU A 81 19.53 19.85 15.36
N VAL A 82 20.55 20.06 14.53
CA VAL A 82 21.58 19.06 14.29
C VAL A 82 22.48 19.05 15.53
N PRO A 83 22.56 17.92 16.26
CA PRO A 83 23.45 17.87 17.41
C PRO A 83 24.89 18.06 16.95
N ASP A 84 25.72 18.67 17.79
CA ASP A 84 27.13 18.87 17.50
C ASP A 84 27.79 17.54 17.08
N ARG A 85 28.51 17.56 15.96
CA ARG A 85 29.22 16.39 15.41
C ARG A 85 30.35 15.94 16.32
N ASN A 86 30.82 16.81 17.20
CA ASN A 86 31.83 16.53 18.22
C ASN A 86 31.22 16.24 19.60
N SER A 87 29.88 16.15 19.72
CA SER A 87 29.28 15.72 20.97
C SER A 87 29.71 14.28 21.25
N ASN A 88 30.36 14.05 22.39
CA ASN A 88 30.63 12.73 22.93
C ASN A 88 29.27 12.09 23.27
N ARG A 89 28.62 11.50 22.27
CA ARG A 89 27.43 10.69 22.51
C ARG A 89 27.89 9.45 23.23
N LYS A 90 27.26 9.17 24.37
CA LYS A 90 27.49 7.93 25.09
C LYS A 90 27.27 6.77 24.13
N ILE A 91 28.31 5.98 23.90
CA ILE A 91 28.22 4.77 23.09
C ILE A 91 27.44 3.76 23.94
N PRO A 92 26.27 3.28 23.52
CA PRO A 92 25.37 2.48 24.38
C PRO A 92 25.95 1.14 24.87
N PHE A 93 27.14 0.77 24.41
CA PHE A 93 27.77 -0.53 24.64
C PHE A 93 29.20 -0.42 25.16
N ILE A 94 29.65 0.77 25.56
CA ILE A 94 30.94 0.96 26.23
C ILE A 94 30.65 1.48 27.63
N ASP A 95 30.97 0.66 28.63
CA ASP A 95 30.94 1.06 30.03
C ASP A 95 32.29 1.74 30.34
N GLU A 96 32.25 2.92 30.96
CA GLU A 96 33.40 3.80 31.22
C GLU A 96 34.35 3.25 32.31
N GLU A 97 34.32 1.95 32.60
CA GLU A 97 35.04 1.32 33.72
C GLU A 97 36.37 0.62 33.32
N ASP A 98 36.77 0.69 32.04
CA ASP A 98 38.05 0.16 31.56
C ASP A 98 39.10 1.29 31.37
N GLU A 99 39.51 1.95 32.45
CA GLU A 99 40.77 2.74 32.53
C GLU A 99 41.64 2.30 33.71
#